data_AF-A0A1V2I3V3-F1
#
_entry.id   AF-A0A1V2I3V3-F1
#
_cell.length_a   1.000
_cell.length_b   1.000
_cell.length_c   1.000
_cell.angle_alpha   90.00
_cell.angle_beta   90.00
_cell.angle_gamma   90.00
#
_symmetry.space_group_name_H-M   'P 1'
#
loop_
_entity.id
_entity.type
_entity.pdbx_description
1 polymer ?
#
loop_
_entity_poly.entity_id
_entity_poly.type
_entity_poly.pdbx_seq_one_letter_code
_entity_poly.pdbx_strand_id
1 'polypeptide(L)'
;MDPARELPDLMRSLPIDRHRGLPIPAVTARHPDGGPDFSTVDGREALRLAAEGRCGICGNPLDSLVAFLGGPGAVEAGAYHDPPMHESCAEASTEMCPHLSRRDMRRLTDRRSTGVLPTTGTEEKPDRWVMWICRGFAAYVVDGMPLFRPTPYLRLRTFAYTDDGHLRETPSTTPRP
;
A
#
# COMPACT_ATOMS: atom_id res chain seq x y z
N MET A 1 19.55 -10.29 -6.63
CA MET A 1 19.01 -9.02 -6.12
C MET A 1 20.01 -7.95 -6.46
N ASP A 2 19.58 -6.90 -7.16
CA ASP A 2 20.41 -5.76 -7.50
C ASP A 2 20.77 -5.00 -6.20
N PRO A 3 22.05 -4.86 -5.84
CA PRO A 3 22.48 -4.26 -4.58
C PRO A 3 22.23 -2.75 -4.46
N ALA A 4 21.64 -2.09 -5.46
CA ALA A 4 21.56 -0.62 -5.54
C ALA A 4 20.15 -0.01 -5.46
N ARG A 5 19.11 -0.74 -5.02
CA ARG A 5 17.84 -0.07 -4.71
C ARG A 5 17.95 0.63 -3.36
N GLU A 6 18.25 1.92 -3.40
CA GLU A 6 18.31 2.77 -2.21
C GLU A 6 16.94 2.79 -1.54
N LEU A 7 16.88 2.23 -0.34
CA LEU A 7 15.71 2.38 0.53
C LEU A 7 15.57 3.84 0.94
N PRO A 8 14.35 4.40 0.94
CA PRO A 8 14.11 5.67 1.61
C PRO A 8 14.65 5.63 3.03
N ASP A 9 15.23 6.73 3.50
CA ASP A 9 15.85 6.79 4.84
C ASP A 9 14.88 6.36 5.95
N LEU A 10 13.60 6.69 5.80
CA LEU A 10 12.52 6.29 6.71
C LEU A 10 12.36 4.76 6.84
N MET A 11 12.71 3.99 5.82
CA MET A 11 12.58 2.53 5.81
C MET A 11 13.85 1.81 6.27
N ARG A 12 14.97 2.52 6.47
CA ARG A 12 16.26 1.88 6.85
C ARG A 12 16.25 1.23 8.23
N SER A 13 15.37 1.68 9.13
CA SER A 13 15.21 1.10 10.46
C SER A 13 14.30 -0.14 10.49
N LEU A 14 13.64 -0.47 9.37
CA LEU A 14 12.77 -1.63 9.32
C LEU A 14 13.57 -2.94 9.38
N PRO A 15 13.05 -3.97 10.06
CA PRO A 15 13.65 -5.29 9.97
C PRO A 15 13.58 -5.80 8.52
N ILE A 16 14.62 -6.50 8.08
CA ILE A 16 14.70 -7.08 6.74
C ILE A 16 14.33 -8.56 6.79
N ASP A 17 13.43 -9.00 5.90
CA ASP A 17 13.18 -10.42 5.69
C ASP A 17 14.40 -11.06 5.03
N ARG A 18 15.06 -11.98 5.74
CA ARG A 18 16.29 -12.61 5.29
C ARG A 18 16.13 -13.42 4.00
N HIS A 19 14.93 -13.95 3.76
CA HIS A 19 14.67 -14.76 2.57
C HIS A 19 14.48 -13.90 1.32
N ARG A 20 13.73 -12.80 1.42
CA ARG A 20 13.43 -11.91 0.27
C ARG A 20 14.40 -10.75 0.12
N GLY A 21 15.19 -10.43 1.14
CA GLY A 21 16.03 -9.24 1.18
C GLY A 21 15.23 -7.94 1.12
N LEU A 22 13.98 -7.96 1.58
CA LEU A 22 13.07 -6.82 1.54
C LEU A 22 12.76 -6.32 2.96
N PRO A 23 12.58 -5.01 3.16
CA PRO A 23 12.09 -4.48 4.43
C PRO A 23 10.70 -5.04 4.72
N ILE A 24 10.44 -5.33 6.00
CA ILE A 24 9.14 -5.77 6.50
C ILE A 24 8.37 -4.52 6.93
N PRO A 25 7.28 -4.14 6.23
CA PRO A 25 6.42 -3.03 6.65
C PRO A 25 5.92 -3.17 8.09
N ALA A 26 5.75 -2.05 8.78
CA ALA A 26 5.24 -2.01 10.15
C ALA A 26 3.86 -2.67 10.28
N VAL A 27 3.01 -2.52 9.27
CA VAL A 27 1.65 -3.08 9.25
C VAL A 27 1.57 -4.55 8.79
N THR A 28 2.71 -5.20 8.51
CA THR A 28 2.71 -6.59 8.06
C THR A 28 2.22 -7.52 9.17
N ALA A 29 1.21 -8.34 8.87
CA ALA A 29 0.73 -9.35 9.78
C ALA A 29 1.82 -10.36 10.13
N ARG A 30 1.64 -11.08 11.25
CA ARG A 30 2.57 -12.11 11.68
C ARG A 30 1.87 -13.46 11.76
N HIS A 31 2.57 -14.49 11.32
CA HIS A 31 2.18 -15.88 11.57
C HIS A 31 2.29 -16.19 13.08
N PRO A 32 1.67 -17.29 13.56
CA PRO A 32 1.76 -17.70 14.97
C PRO A 32 3.20 -17.93 15.48
N ASP A 33 4.13 -18.24 14.57
CA ASP A 33 5.57 -18.39 14.87
C ASP A 33 6.33 -17.05 14.93
N GLY A 34 5.65 -15.92 14.71
CA GLY A 34 6.20 -14.57 14.72
C GLY A 34 6.78 -14.09 13.38
N GLY A 35 6.86 -14.97 12.38
CA GLY A 35 7.34 -14.65 11.03
C GLY A 35 6.39 -13.70 10.27
N PRO A 36 6.89 -12.86 9.36
CA PRO A 36 6.05 -11.93 8.60
C PRO A 36 5.15 -12.65 7.59
N ASP A 37 3.85 -12.37 7.65
CA ASP A 37 2.86 -12.77 6.67
C ASP A 37 2.67 -11.65 5.63
N PHE A 38 3.48 -11.68 4.57
CA PHE A 38 3.40 -10.73 3.46
C PHE A 38 2.11 -10.85 2.61
N SER A 39 1.26 -11.83 2.87
CA SER A 39 -0.02 -11.94 2.18
C SER A 39 -1.03 -10.91 2.70
N THR A 40 -0.89 -10.47 3.95
CA THR A 40 -1.95 -9.78 4.67
C THR A 40 -1.44 -8.57 5.46
N VAL A 41 -2.27 -7.54 5.52
CA VAL A 41 -2.08 -6.38 6.39
C VAL A 41 -2.75 -6.67 7.72
N ASP A 42 -2.06 -6.44 8.84
CA ASP A 42 -2.67 -6.52 10.16
C ASP A 42 -3.60 -5.31 10.35
N GLY A 43 -4.91 -5.56 10.26
CA GLY A 43 -5.90 -4.50 10.36
C GLY A 43 -5.94 -3.80 11.72
N ARG A 44 -5.60 -4.50 12.80
CA ARG A 44 -5.53 -3.90 14.14
C ARG A 44 -4.33 -2.96 14.22
N GLU A 45 -3.18 -3.41 13.70
CA GLU A 45 -1.98 -2.58 13.64
C GLU A 45 -2.16 -1.38 12.70
N ALA A 46 -2.87 -1.57 11.58
CA ALA A 46 -3.22 -0.49 10.65
C ALA A 46 -4.00 0.62 11.35
N LEU A 47 -5.03 0.26 12.11
CA LEU A 47 -5.83 1.22 12.88
C LEU A 47 -5.02 1.88 13.99
N ARG A 48 -4.17 1.12 14.70
CA ARG A 48 -3.30 1.65 15.75
C ARG A 48 -2.34 2.70 15.19
N LEU A 49 -1.60 2.37 14.13
CA LEU A 49 -0.66 3.28 13.47
C LEU A 49 -1.38 4.53 12.95
N ALA A 50 -2.54 4.37 12.32
CA ALA A 50 -3.33 5.48 11.82
C ALA A 50 -3.81 6.41 12.94
N ALA A 51 -4.31 5.85 14.06
CA ALA A 51 -4.74 6.61 15.23
C ALA A 51 -3.59 7.38 15.91
N GLU A 52 -2.37 6.83 15.84
CA GLU A 52 -1.15 7.47 16.34
C GLU A 52 -0.50 8.44 15.34
N GLY A 53 -1.09 8.64 14.16
CA GLY A 53 -0.53 9.50 13.12
C GLY A 53 0.80 8.96 12.57
N ARG A 54 0.93 7.63 12.42
CA ARG A 54 2.14 6.94 11.95
C ARG A 54 1.92 6.27 10.61
N CYS A 55 2.98 6.19 9.84
CA CYS A 55 3.02 5.54 8.53
C CYS A 55 2.87 4.03 8.67
N GLY A 56 1.95 3.44 7.88
CA GLY A 56 1.74 2.00 7.84
C GLY A 56 2.93 1.18 7.33
N ILE A 57 3.86 1.81 6.59
CA ILE A 57 5.03 1.13 6.05
C ILE A 57 6.21 1.23 7.01
N CYS A 58 6.66 2.44 7.35
CA CYS A 58 7.87 2.64 8.15
C CYS A 58 7.63 2.76 9.66
N GLY A 59 6.39 3.00 10.11
CA GLY A 59 6.04 3.20 11.52
C GLY A 59 6.43 4.57 12.09
N ASN A 60 7.11 5.42 11.33
CA ASN A 60 7.46 6.78 11.74
C ASN A 60 6.24 7.72 11.70
N PRO A 61 6.25 8.83 12.46
CA PRO A 61 5.21 9.85 12.37
C PRO A 61 5.00 10.33 10.93
N LEU A 62 3.75 10.51 10.53
CA LEU A 62 3.37 11.03 9.23
C LEU A 62 3.70 12.52 9.13
N ASP A 63 4.07 12.94 7.93
CA ASP A 63 4.23 14.36 7.60
C ASP A 63 2.86 15.04 7.42
N SER A 64 2.88 16.35 7.16
CA SER A 64 1.67 17.11 6.82
C SER A 64 0.96 16.64 5.53
N LEU A 65 1.65 15.84 4.71
CA LEU A 65 1.11 15.18 3.53
C LEU A 65 1.14 13.67 3.73
N VAL A 66 0.04 13.02 3.39
CA VAL A 66 -0.13 11.57 3.49
C VAL A 66 -0.55 11.00 2.15
N ALA A 67 -0.08 9.79 1.87
CA ALA A 67 -0.38 9.05 0.66
C ALA A 67 -1.24 7.83 0.96
N PHE A 68 -2.14 7.53 0.03
CA PHE A 68 -2.84 6.25 -0.08
C PHE A 68 -2.57 5.66 -1.45
N LEU A 69 -2.32 4.36 -1.53
CA LEU A 69 -2.05 3.66 -2.79
C LEU A 69 -3.15 2.65 -3.05
N GLY A 70 -3.74 2.66 -4.25
CA GLY A 70 -4.79 1.71 -4.60
C GLY A 70 -5.09 1.67 -6.09
N GLY A 71 -5.88 0.67 -6.50
CA GLY A 71 -6.40 0.59 -7.87
C GLY A 71 -7.54 1.58 -8.13
N PRO A 72 -8.06 1.65 -9.37
CA PRO A 72 -9.09 2.61 -9.76
C PRO A 72 -10.37 2.58 -8.91
N GLY A 73 -10.82 1.39 -8.49
CA GLY A 73 -12.01 1.25 -7.64
C GLY A 73 -11.85 1.90 -6.26
N ALA A 74 -10.65 1.81 -5.67
CA ALA A 74 -10.35 2.47 -4.38
C ALA A 74 -10.36 4.00 -4.51
N VAL A 75 -9.84 4.51 -5.63
CA VAL A 75 -9.84 5.95 -5.96
C VAL A 75 -11.26 6.46 -6.16
N GLU A 76 -12.08 5.75 -6.94
CA GLU A 76 -13.47 6.12 -7.21
C GLU A 76 -14.31 6.10 -5.92
N ALA A 77 -14.13 5.08 -5.07
CA ALA A 77 -14.79 4.99 -3.78
C ALA A 77 -14.26 6.01 -2.75
N GLY A 78 -13.05 6.55 -2.96
CA GLY A 78 -12.34 7.35 -1.95
C GLY A 78 -12.14 6.57 -0.65
N ALA A 79 -11.84 5.27 -0.76
CA ALA A 79 -11.82 4.35 0.36
C ALA A 79 -10.73 3.27 0.17
N TYR A 80 -9.90 3.09 1.21
CA TYR A 80 -8.70 2.25 1.16
C TYR A 80 -8.66 1.31 2.36
N HIS A 81 -8.17 0.10 2.15
CA HIS A 81 -7.94 -0.88 3.23
C HIS A 81 -6.50 -0.85 3.76
N ASP A 82 -5.57 -0.35 2.96
CA ASP A 82 -4.21 -0.09 3.41
C ASP A 82 -4.16 1.24 4.18
N PRO A 83 -3.39 1.32 5.28
CA PRO A 83 -3.26 2.53 6.10
C PRO A 83 -2.57 3.68 5.35
N PRO A 84 -2.67 4.92 5.88
CA PRO A 84 -1.89 6.05 5.38
C PRO A 84 -0.40 5.78 5.47
N MET A 85 0.35 6.33 4.52
CA MET A 85 1.81 6.20 4.45
C MET A 85 2.45 7.50 3.96
N HIS A 86 3.77 7.64 4.17
CA HIS A 86 4.54 8.69 3.49
C HIS A 86 4.52 8.47 1.98
N GLU A 87 4.57 9.55 1.21
CA GLU A 87 4.66 9.49 -0.25
C GLU A 87 5.86 8.63 -0.70
N SER A 88 7.04 8.83 -0.09
CA SER A 88 8.24 8.06 -0.40
C SER A 88 8.12 6.57 -0.06
N CYS A 89 7.36 6.23 0.99
CA CYS A 89 7.09 4.83 1.34
C CYS A 89 6.11 4.17 0.37
N ALA A 90 5.12 4.92 -0.12
CA ALA A 90 4.20 4.46 -1.15
C ALA A 90 4.95 4.20 -2.47
N GLU A 91 5.82 5.14 -2.87
CA GLU A 91 6.66 5.01 -4.06
C GLU A 91 7.63 3.83 -3.95
N ALA A 92 8.31 3.68 -2.82
CA ALA A 92 9.16 2.51 -2.59
C ALA A 92 8.37 1.19 -2.66
N SER A 93 7.10 1.20 -2.27
CA SER A 93 6.21 0.03 -2.39
C SER A 93 5.86 -0.31 -3.84
N THR A 94 5.63 0.67 -4.72
CA THR A 94 5.37 0.42 -6.17
C THR A 94 6.56 -0.27 -6.84
N GLU A 95 7.75 -0.06 -6.30
CA GLU A 95 8.99 -0.62 -6.78
C GLU A 95 9.34 -1.99 -6.18
N MET A 96 9.22 -2.13 -4.86
CA MET A 96 9.74 -3.27 -4.12
C MET A 96 8.72 -4.38 -3.87
N CYS A 97 7.43 -4.03 -3.72
CA CYS A 97 6.41 -5.03 -3.43
C CYS A 97 6.19 -5.89 -4.69
N PRO A 98 6.47 -7.21 -4.68
CA PRO A 98 6.33 -8.03 -5.87
C PRO A 98 4.90 -8.03 -6.44
N HIS A 99 3.89 -7.91 -5.56
CA HIS A 99 2.49 -7.79 -5.99
C HIS A 99 2.22 -6.48 -6.73
N LEU A 100 2.88 -5.38 -6.40
CA LEU A 100 2.69 -4.11 -7.10
C LEU A 100 3.60 -4.01 -8.32
N SER A 101 4.87 -4.31 -8.17
CA SER A 101 5.91 -3.97 -9.15
C SER A 101 5.94 -4.85 -10.39
N ARG A 102 5.30 -6.03 -10.37
CA ARG A 102 5.23 -6.97 -11.50
C ARG A 102 3.82 -7.39 -11.84
N ARG A 103 3.37 -7.17 -13.07
CA ARG A 103 2.01 -7.48 -13.56
C ARG A 103 1.58 -8.92 -13.30
N ASP A 104 2.46 -9.89 -13.50
CA ASP A 104 2.19 -11.33 -13.39
C ASP A 104 2.10 -11.88 -11.95
N MET A 105 2.50 -11.08 -10.95
CA MET A 105 2.46 -11.48 -9.54
C MET A 105 1.09 -11.21 -8.90
N ARG A 106 0.38 -12.28 -8.56
CA ARG A 106 -0.87 -12.22 -7.77
C ARG A 106 -0.58 -12.11 -6.27
N ARG A 107 -1.53 -11.56 -5.51
CA ARG A 107 -1.41 -11.51 -4.05
C ARG A 107 -1.54 -12.95 -3.54
N LEU A 108 -0.75 -13.31 -2.53
CA LEU A 108 -0.77 -14.69 -2.01
C LEU A 108 -2.15 -15.06 -1.42
N THR A 109 -2.93 -14.05 -0.98
CA THR A 109 -4.32 -14.21 -0.51
C THR A 109 -5.26 -14.74 -1.59
N ASP A 110 -4.99 -14.51 -2.88
CA ASP A 110 -5.82 -15.02 -3.99
C ASP A 110 -5.86 -16.56 -4.01
N ARG A 111 -4.97 -17.24 -3.27
CA ARG A 111 -4.99 -18.71 -3.11
C ARG A 111 -5.61 -19.20 -1.80
N ARG A 112 -5.93 -18.32 -0.84
CA ARG A 112 -6.35 -18.69 0.54
C ARG A 112 -7.34 -17.69 1.19
N SER A 113 -8.23 -17.06 0.43
CA SER A 113 -9.26 -16.18 1.00
C SER A 113 -10.29 -16.98 1.82
N THR A 114 -10.09 -17.12 3.12
CA THR A 114 -11.16 -17.41 4.11
C THR A 114 -11.69 -16.15 4.79
N GLY A 115 -11.37 -14.97 4.26
CA GLY A 115 -11.93 -13.69 4.68
C GLY A 115 -12.65 -13.04 3.50
N VAL A 116 -13.93 -12.74 3.67
CA VAL A 116 -14.79 -12.12 2.66
C VAL A 116 -14.21 -10.75 2.30
N LEU A 117 -13.64 -10.62 1.10
CA LEU A 117 -13.45 -9.31 0.47
C LEU A 117 -14.83 -8.80 0.04
N PRO A 118 -15.10 -7.48 0.11
CA PRO A 118 -16.36 -6.92 -0.37
C PRO A 118 -16.60 -7.34 -1.83
N THR A 119 -17.79 -7.86 -2.10
CA THR A 119 -18.23 -8.52 -3.34
C THR A 119 -18.44 -7.59 -4.54
N THR A 120 -17.75 -6.44 -4.60
CA THR A 120 -17.85 -5.49 -5.70
C THR A 120 -16.49 -5.24 -6.33
N GLY A 121 -16.04 -6.21 -7.14
CA GLY A 121 -14.86 -6.08 -7.97
C GLY A 121 -14.36 -7.45 -8.38
N THR A 122 -14.33 -7.72 -9.68
CA THR A 122 -13.63 -8.89 -10.23
C THR A 122 -12.21 -8.95 -9.68
N GLU A 123 -11.79 -10.15 -9.26
CA GLU A 123 -10.49 -10.54 -8.67
C GLU A 123 -9.29 -10.35 -9.63
N GLU A 124 -9.39 -9.40 -10.55
CA GLU A 124 -8.34 -9.07 -11.51
C GLU A 124 -7.50 -7.93 -10.98
N LYS A 125 -6.19 -8.18 -10.99
CA LYS A 125 -5.20 -7.19 -10.64
C LYS A 125 -5.33 -5.97 -11.55
N PRO A 126 -5.39 -4.75 -11.01
CA PRO A 126 -5.64 -3.57 -11.83
C PRO A 126 -4.46 -3.27 -12.76
N ASP A 127 -4.75 -2.77 -13.95
CA ASP A 127 -3.72 -2.35 -14.94
C ASP A 127 -2.94 -1.10 -14.53
N ARG A 128 -3.46 -0.37 -13.54
CA ARG A 128 -2.88 0.86 -13.03
C ARG A 128 -3.12 1.00 -11.53
N TRP A 129 -2.22 1.72 -10.87
CA TRP A 129 -2.30 2.10 -9.47
C TRP A 129 -2.24 3.62 -9.37
N VAL A 130 -2.92 4.17 -8.37
CA VAL A 130 -2.97 5.61 -8.15
C VAL A 130 -2.59 5.88 -6.71
N MET A 131 -1.62 6.78 -6.53
CA MET A 131 -1.26 7.34 -5.26
C MET A 131 -2.05 8.64 -5.05
N TRP A 132 -2.91 8.63 -4.05
CA TRP A 132 -3.71 9.76 -3.60
C TRP A 132 -2.97 10.51 -2.51
N ILE A 133 -2.53 11.73 -2.80
CA ILE A 133 -1.76 12.55 -1.85
C ILE A 133 -2.67 13.65 -1.30
N CYS A 134 -2.81 13.71 0.01
CA CYS A 134 -3.76 14.59 0.70
C CYS A 134 -3.22 15.07 2.06
N ARG A 135 -4.00 15.90 2.78
CA ARG A 135 -3.60 16.48 4.09
C ARG A 135 -4.14 15.74 5.30
N GLY A 136 -5.03 14.78 5.10
CA GLY A 136 -5.65 14.07 6.22
C GLY A 136 -6.55 12.95 5.74
N PHE A 137 -7.08 12.23 6.71
CA PHE A 137 -7.95 11.08 6.48
C PHE A 137 -8.82 10.82 7.71
N ALA A 138 -9.88 10.05 7.53
CA ALA A 138 -10.63 9.44 8.62
C ALA A 138 -10.48 7.92 8.55
N ALA A 139 -10.48 7.26 9.71
CA ALA A 139 -10.40 5.81 9.83
C ALA A 139 -11.71 5.26 10.41
N TYR A 140 -12.19 4.17 9.84
CA TYR A 140 -13.42 3.48 10.22
C TYR A 140 -13.17 1.98 10.33
N VAL A 141 -14.06 1.29 11.03
CA VAL A 141 -14.15 -0.17 11.01
C VAL A 141 -15.47 -0.54 10.36
N VAL A 142 -15.42 -1.29 9.26
CA VAL A 142 -16.60 -1.77 8.53
C VAL A 142 -16.46 -3.28 8.40
N ASP A 143 -17.45 -4.03 8.89
CA ASP A 143 -17.44 -5.51 8.92
C ASP A 143 -16.16 -6.10 9.54
N GLY A 144 -15.63 -5.44 10.57
CA GLY A 144 -14.40 -5.85 11.26
C GLY A 144 -13.11 -5.52 10.52
N MET A 145 -13.17 -4.89 9.36
CA MET A 145 -12.02 -4.50 8.55
C MET A 145 -11.76 -2.99 8.61
N PRO A 146 -10.50 -2.54 8.61
CA PRO A 146 -10.18 -1.12 8.53
C PRO A 146 -10.60 -0.55 7.17
N LEU A 147 -11.15 0.66 7.21
CA LEU A 147 -11.45 1.47 6.04
C LEU A 147 -10.95 2.91 6.28
N PHE A 148 -10.07 3.38 5.42
CA PHE A 148 -9.50 4.72 5.47
C PHE A 148 -10.07 5.57 4.34
N ARG A 149 -10.54 6.77 4.69
CA ARG A 149 -11.07 7.75 3.73
C ARG A 149 -10.19 8.99 3.72
N PRO A 150 -9.38 9.22 2.67
CA PRO A 150 -8.60 10.45 2.58
C PRO A 150 -9.50 11.68 2.39
N THR A 151 -9.01 12.84 2.81
CA THR A 151 -9.56 14.13 2.36
C THR A 151 -9.34 14.30 0.85
N PRO A 152 -10.01 15.24 0.17
CA PRO A 152 -9.74 15.53 -1.24
C PRO A 152 -8.24 15.63 -1.55
N TYR A 153 -7.83 15.03 -2.67
CA TYR A 153 -6.42 15.00 -3.06
C TYR A 153 -5.92 16.41 -3.37
N LEU A 154 -4.66 16.66 -3.06
CA LEU A 154 -3.89 17.77 -3.61
C LEU A 154 -3.22 17.38 -4.92
N ARG A 155 -2.83 16.10 -5.03
CA ARG A 155 -2.16 15.53 -6.20
C ARG A 155 -2.46 14.04 -6.30
N LEU A 156 -2.57 13.58 -7.54
CA LEU A 156 -2.56 12.16 -7.88
C LEU A 156 -1.25 11.84 -8.61
N ARG A 157 -0.63 10.71 -8.29
CA ARG A 157 0.42 10.09 -9.11
C ARG A 157 -0.12 8.77 -9.64
N THR A 158 0.03 8.53 -10.93
CA THR A 158 -0.52 7.34 -11.58
C THR A 158 0.61 6.46 -12.07
N PHE A 159 0.50 5.16 -11.80
CA PHE A 159 1.48 4.17 -12.18
C PHE A 159 0.80 3.11 -13.05
N ALA A 160 1.40 2.75 -14.18
CA ALA A 160 0.89 1.73 -15.09
C ALA A 160 2.00 0.72 -15.40
N TYR A 161 1.60 -0.50 -15.75
CA TYR A 161 2.56 -1.51 -16.18
C TYR A 161 3.05 -1.22 -17.60
N THR A 162 4.35 -1.21 -17.80
CA THR A 162 5.00 -1.20 -19.10
C THR A 162 4.93 -2.57 -19.79
N ASP A 163 5.34 -2.64 -21.06
CA ASP A 163 5.30 -3.87 -21.86
C ASP A 163 6.16 -5.00 -21.28
N ASP A 164 7.20 -4.65 -20.52
CA ASP A 164 8.04 -5.58 -19.75
C ASP A 164 7.35 -6.08 -18.45
N GLY A 165 6.11 -5.67 -18.21
CA GLY A 165 5.32 -6.06 -17.04
C GLY A 165 5.69 -5.35 -15.75
N HIS A 166 6.55 -4.32 -15.79
CA HIS A 166 6.95 -3.57 -14.60
C HIS A 166 6.13 -2.31 -14.38
N LEU A 167 5.85 -1.98 -13.12
CA LEU A 167 5.08 -0.79 -12.78
C LEU A 167 5.96 0.47 -12.87
N ARG A 168 5.51 1.49 -13.61
CA ARG A 168 6.20 2.77 -13.79
C ARG A 168 5.23 3.94 -13.62
N GLU A 169 5.72 5.06 -13.08
CA GLU A 169 4.93 6.29 -13.04
C GLU A 169 4.69 6.79 -14.47
N THR A 170 3.44 7.14 -14.74
CA THR A 170 3.01 7.73 -16.01
C THR A 170 2.65 9.19 -15.79
N PRO A 171 2.98 10.10 -16.72
CA PRO A 171 2.56 11.50 -16.64
C PRO A 171 1.04 11.60 -16.45
N SER A 172 0.61 12.39 -15.46
CA SER A 172 -0.80 12.57 -15.12
C SER A 172 -1.61 13.06 -16.32
N THR A 173 -2.62 12.28 -16.73
CA THR A 173 -3.64 12.71 -17.71
C THR A 173 -4.92 13.25 -17.07
N THR A 174 -5.01 13.25 -15.73
CA THR A 174 -6.21 13.72 -15.03
C THR A 174 -6.19 15.25 -14.89
N PRO A 175 -7.26 15.97 -15.31
CA PRO A 175 -7.39 17.39 -15.05
C PRO A 175 -7.38 17.65 -13.53
N ARG A 176 -6.74 18.75 -13.08
CA ARG A 176 -6.95 19.24 -11.70
C ARG A 176 -8.43 19.61 -11.54
N PRO A 177 -9.06 19.31 -10.39
CA PRO A 177 -10.40 19.78 -10.08
C PRO A 177 -10.46 21.31 -10.01
#